data_AF-A0A7Y6RGC8-F1
#
_entry.id   AF-A0A7Y6RGC8-F1
#
_cell.length_a   1.000
_cell.length_b   1.000
_cell.length_c   1.000
_cell.angle_alpha   90.00
_cell.angle_beta   90.00
_cell.angle_gamma   90.00
#
_symmetry.space_group_name_H-M   'P 1'
#
loop_
_entity.id
_entity.type
_entity.pdbx_description
1 polymer ?
#
loop_
_entity_poly.entity_id
_entity_poly.type
_entity_poly.pdbx_seq_one_letter_code
_entity_poly.pdbx_strand_id
1 'polypeptide(L)' 'MLQLARAFGAGAARVESTEEFADIFEHAQATNRPFLIEVIIDPSILRP' A
#
# COMPACT_ATOMS: atom_id res chain seq x y z
N MET A 1 7.39 6.66 0.27
CA MET A 1 6.33 7.71 0.33
C MET A 1 5.52 7.72 1.64
N LEU A 2 5.67 6.72 2.50
CA LEU A 2 4.83 6.51 3.69
C LEU A 2 4.73 7.71 4.66
N GLN A 3 5.86 8.34 5.00
CA GLN A 3 5.86 9.45 5.96
C GLN A 3 5.11 10.67 5.44
N LEU A 4 5.15 10.90 4.12
CA LEU A 4 4.41 11.98 3.49
C LEU A 4 2.90 11.73 3.59
N ALA A 5 2.43 10.53 3.22
CA ALA A 5 1.02 10.17 3.32
C ALA A 5 0.50 10.31 4.76
N ARG A 6 1.28 9.86 5.75
CA ARG A 6 0.95 10.02 7.17
C ARG A 6 0.89 11.49 7.59
N ALA A 7 1.80 12.33 7.11
CA ALA A 7 1.79 13.77 7.39
C ALA A 7 0.53 14.47 6.86
N PHE A 8 -0.07 13.96 5.77
CA PHE A 8 -1.35 14.43 5.23
C PHE A 8 -2.58 13.73 5.85
N GLY A 9 -2.40 12.94 6.92
CA GLY A 9 -3.50 12.31 7.66
C GLY A 9 -4.00 10.98 7.10
N ALA A 10 -3.35 10.44 6.07
CA ALA A 10 -3.71 9.12 5.52
C ALA A 10 -3.10 7.97 6.33
N GLY A 11 -3.74 6.79 6.27
CA GLY A 11 -3.05 5.54 6.56
C GLY A 11 -1.98 5.25 5.50
N ALA A 12 -0.93 4.50 5.86
CA ALA A 12 0.11 4.16 4.90
C ALA A 12 0.79 2.83 5.25
N ALA A 13 0.96 1.96 4.26
CA ALA A 13 1.71 0.71 4.40
C ALA A 13 2.56 0.47 3.15
N ARG A 14 3.66 -0.27 3.32
CA ARG A 14 4.47 -0.82 2.24
C ARG A 14 4.30 -2.32 2.23
N VAL A 15 4.17 -2.90 1.04
CA VAL A 15 4.02 -4.36 0.85
C VAL A 15 4.98 -4.83 -0.22
N GLU A 16 5.52 -6.04 -0.03
CA GLU A 16 6.54 -6.62 -0.92
C GLU A 16 6.10 -7.97 -1.51
N SER A 17 4.93 -8.47 -1.12
CA SER A 17 4.34 -9.73 -1.61
C SER A 17 2.85 -9.59 -1.92
N THR A 18 2.32 -10.54 -2.70
CA THR A 18 0.89 -10.58 -3.03
C THR A 18 0.03 -10.89 -1.81
N GLU A 19 0.53 -11.76 -0.93
CA GLU A 19 -0.15 -12.14 0.31
C GLU A 19 -0.29 -10.94 1.26
N GLU A 20 0.79 -10.16 1.46
CA GLU A 20 0.73 -8.93 2.26
C GLU A 20 -0.25 -7.89 1.70
N PHE A 21 -0.35 -7.81 0.37
CA PHE A 21 -1.26 -6.85 -0.27
C PHE A 21 -2.72 -7.14 0.07
N ALA A 22 -3.14 -8.41 0.07
CA ALA A 22 -4.53 -8.79 0.35
C ALA A 22 -4.95 -8.33 1.76
N ASP A 23 -4.16 -8.67 2.77
CA ASP A 23 -4.44 -8.32 4.17
C ASP A 23 -4.48 -6.80 4.39
N ILE A 24 -3.53 -6.08 3.80
CA ILE A 24 -3.44 -4.62 3.92
C ILE A 24 -4.59 -3.92 3.18
N PHE A 25 -5.01 -4.47 2.03
CA PHE A 25 -6.11 -3.91 1.27
C PHE A 25 -7.44 -4.08 2.00
N GLU A 26 -7.71 -5.25 2.58
CA GLU A 26 -8.89 -5.46 3.42
C GLU A 26 -8.90 -4.53 4.64
N HIS A 27 -7.76 -4.39 5.31
CA HIS A 27 -7.62 -3.44 6.41
C HIS A 27 -7.89 -2.00 5.95
N ALA A 28 -7.29 -1.56 4.85
CA ALA A 28 -7.45 -0.21 4.30
C ALA A 28 -8.92 0.08 3.95
N GLN A 29 -9.63 -0.87 3.32
CA GLN A 29 -11.06 -0.74 3.01
C GLN A 29 -11.92 -0.68 4.27
N ALA A 30 -11.57 -1.43 5.32
CA ALA A 30 -12.27 -1.36 6.59
C ALA A 30 -12.04 -0.02 7.32
N THR A 31 -11.01 0.74 6.94
CA THR A 31 -10.80 2.09 7.46
C THR A 31 -11.67 3.11 6.74
N ASN A 32 -12.41 3.94 7.48
CA ASN A 32 -13.19 5.03 6.92
C ASN A 32 -12.32 6.29 6.69
N ARG A 33 -11.13 6.13 6.11
CA ARG A 33 -10.18 7.22 5.84
C ARG A 33 -9.27 6.94 4.63
N PRO A 34 -8.64 7.97 4.02
CA PRO A 34 -7.67 7.78 2.96
C PRO A 34 -6.49 6.88 3.39
N PHE A 35 -6.02 6.03 2.48
CA PHE A 35 -4.94 5.09 2.73
C PHE A 35 -4.02 4.96 1.51
N LEU A 36 -2.70 5.01 1.72
CA LEU A 36 -1.68 4.75 0.70
C LEU A 36 -1.11 3.33 0.88
N ILE A 37 -1.12 2.52 -0.17
CA ILE A 37 -0.42 1.23 -0.21
C ILE A 37 0.73 1.36 -1.22
N GLU A 38 1.97 1.35 -0.73
CA GLU A 38 3.19 1.40 -1.55
C GLU A 38 3.60 -0.03 -1.90
N VAL A 39 3.23 -0.49 -3.09
CA VAL A 39 3.53 -1.84 -3.58
C VAL A 39 4.91 -1.85 -4.23
N ILE A 40 5.81 -2.68 -3.70
CA ILE A 40 7.14 -2.87 -4.28
C ILE A 40 7.04 -3.95 -5.34
N ILE A 41 7.40 -3.59 -6.57
CA ILE A 41 7.40 -4.48 -7.72
C ILE A 41 8.82 -4.53 -8.27
N ASP A 42 9.30 -5.72 -8.60
CA ASP A 42 10.51 -5.89 -9.40
C ASP A 42 10.26 -5.32 -10.82
N PRO A 43 10.96 -4.27 -11.24
CA PRO A 43 10.71 -3.69 -12.56
C PRO A 43 10.98 -4.67 -13.71
N SER A 44 11.80 -5.71 -13.49
CA SER A 44 12.13 -6.71 -14.52
C SER A 44 10.98 -7.66 -14.83
N ILE A 45 9.99 -7.80 -13.93
CA ILE A 45 8.84 -8.70 -14.15
C ILE A 45 7.75 -8.07 -15.03
N LEU A 46 7.78 -6.75 -15.23
CA LEU A 46 6.82 -6.02 -16.04
C LEU A 46 6.97 -6.42 -17.51
N ARG A 47 5.95 -7.11 -18.03
CA ARG A 47 5.85 -7.51 -19.43
C ARG A 47 4.63 -6.82 -20.07
N PRO A 48 4.69 -6.46 -21.37
CA PRO A 48 3.57 -5.86 -22.09
C PRO A 48 2.30 -6.72 -22.06
#